data_AF-A0A836T294-F1
#
_entry.id   AF-A0A836T294-F1
#
_cell.length_a   1.000
_cell.length_b   1.000
_cell.length_c   1.000
_cell.angle_alpha   90.00
_cell.angle_beta   90.00
_cell.angle_gamma   90.00
#
_symmetry.space_group_name_H-M   'P 1'
#
loop_
_entity.id
_entity.type
_entity.pdbx_description
1 polymer ?
#
loop_
_entity_poly.entity_id
_entity_poly.type
_entity_poly.pdbx_seq_one_letter_code
_entity_poly.pdbx_strand_id
1 'polypeptide(L)'
;MQNSNKVLQFLGIPYSALLSVIFGLFLVSFPIGIYVVFESEIGGDINFEYPLTHLEMFHGTELYRAPLDVNIGDAFVVLWSFYVVLFVIATLGPKYGFLKSLSCIISFGKYDDKPNYMIGALKWFSILIFISILINFIQERFDILTTPPFVENNLTQFFYVTLAPLLEEFGFRLILIGIPLFALYSNKSSVKYFIQCLWNPSNLDLENPKKAIFLIIFVGVLFGFAHIALGDSWSEGKFAQAAASGIILGWVYIRYGFVAALLIHWATNYFVFSYANFISQLNLISIEDAFSHSLMSSLELLFIVSGALSIIILFVSRFYSKKVPDLEI
;
A
#
# COMPACT_ATOMS: atom_id res chain seq x y z
N MET A 1 19.28 -2.40 -32.88
CA MET A 1 19.14 -1.01 -32.36
C MET A 1 17.73 -0.87 -31.83
N GLN A 2 17.53 -0.72 -30.52
CA GLN A 2 16.17 -0.60 -29.95
C GLN A 2 15.63 0.80 -30.20
N ASN A 3 14.55 0.90 -30.97
CA ASN A 3 13.87 2.16 -31.28
C ASN A 3 13.34 2.80 -29.98
N SER A 4 13.95 3.92 -29.58
CA SER A 4 13.43 4.76 -28.49
C SER A 4 12.18 5.48 -28.96
N ASN A 5 11.08 5.30 -28.25
CA ASN A 5 9.89 6.12 -28.45
C ASN A 5 10.09 7.46 -27.74
N LYS A 6 10.42 8.50 -28.51
CA LYS A 6 10.72 9.84 -27.99
C LYS A 6 9.63 10.42 -27.07
N VAL A 7 8.35 10.10 -27.33
CA VAL A 7 7.23 10.57 -26.49
C VAL A 7 7.25 9.86 -25.13
N LEU A 8 7.41 8.53 -25.13
CA LEU A 8 7.54 7.74 -23.90
C LEU A 8 8.79 8.15 -23.12
N GLN A 9 9.89 8.45 -23.79
CA GLN A 9 11.12 8.91 -23.15
C GLN A 9 10.94 10.31 -22.52
N PHE A 10 10.29 11.23 -23.23
CA PHE A 10 9.99 12.57 -22.72
C PHE A 10 9.14 12.53 -21.44
N LEU A 11 8.09 11.70 -21.42
CA LEU A 11 7.27 11.48 -20.21
C LEU A 11 8.03 10.74 -19.09
N GLY A 12 9.10 10.02 -19.45
CA GLY A 12 9.83 9.14 -18.53
C GLY A 12 10.68 9.89 -17.53
N ILE A 13 11.17 11.07 -17.92
CA ILE A 13 11.97 11.94 -17.06
C ILE A 13 11.15 12.49 -15.88
N PRO A 14 10.05 13.24 -16.08
CA PRO A 14 9.26 13.76 -14.96
C PRO A 14 8.63 12.63 -14.13
N TYR A 15 8.24 11.52 -14.77
CA TYR A 15 7.75 10.34 -14.05
C TYR A 15 8.78 9.73 -13.11
N SER A 16 10.00 9.50 -13.61
CA SER A 16 11.08 8.93 -12.81
C SER A 16 11.51 9.87 -11.68
N ALA A 17 11.48 11.19 -11.91
CA ALA A 17 11.72 12.19 -10.88
C ALA A 17 10.67 12.10 -9.75
N LEU A 18 9.38 12.06 -10.09
CA LEU A 18 8.30 11.92 -9.12
C LEU A 18 8.42 10.61 -8.32
N LEU A 19 8.67 9.48 -8.99
CA LEU A 19 8.90 8.21 -8.30
C LEU A 19 10.10 8.27 -7.35
N SER A 20 11.17 8.96 -7.74
CA SER A 20 12.37 9.10 -6.90
C SER A 20 12.09 9.93 -5.64
N VAL A 21 11.30 11.01 -5.77
CA VAL A 21 10.87 11.83 -4.62
C VAL A 21 10.00 10.99 -3.66
N ILE A 22 9.00 10.29 -4.19
CA ILE A 22 8.12 9.45 -3.36
C ILE A 22 8.90 8.31 -2.70
N PHE A 23 9.85 7.70 -3.40
CA PHE A 23 10.76 6.72 -2.83
C PHE A 23 11.54 7.29 -1.63
N GLY A 24 12.09 8.50 -1.78
CA GLY A 24 12.78 9.20 -0.69
C GLY A 24 11.88 9.44 0.51
N LEU A 25 10.63 9.84 0.28
CA LEU A 25 9.64 10.03 1.34
C LEU A 25 9.30 8.70 2.05
N PHE A 26 9.13 7.61 1.31
CA PHE A 26 8.92 6.29 1.91
C PHE A 26 10.11 5.84 2.76
N LEU A 27 11.34 6.13 2.31
CA LEU A 27 12.53 5.80 3.08
C LEU A 27 12.60 6.63 4.38
N VAL A 28 12.25 7.92 4.31
CA VAL A 28 12.29 8.83 5.45
C VAL A 28 11.17 8.56 6.46
N SER A 29 10.05 7.95 6.07
CA SER A 29 8.99 7.60 7.04
C SER A 29 9.42 6.53 8.06
N PHE A 30 10.42 5.69 7.75
CA PHE A 30 10.95 4.70 8.70
C PHE A 30 11.55 5.34 9.96
N PRO A 31 12.55 6.24 9.88
CA PRO A 31 13.06 6.92 11.06
C PRO A 31 12.03 7.88 11.69
N ILE A 32 11.11 8.47 10.91
CA ILE A 32 10.03 9.28 11.48
C ILE A 32 9.15 8.43 12.40
N GLY A 33 8.73 7.24 12.00
CA GLY A 33 7.90 6.39 12.85
C GLY A 33 8.61 5.91 14.11
N ILE A 34 9.94 5.72 14.09
CA ILE A 34 10.73 5.48 15.31
C ILE A 34 10.63 6.70 16.24
N TYR A 35 10.89 7.90 15.72
CA TYR A 35 10.77 9.14 16.51
C TYR A 35 9.37 9.28 17.12
N VAL A 36 8.33 9.03 16.31
CA VAL A 36 6.94 9.10 16.74
C VAL A 36 6.66 8.14 17.90
N VAL A 37 7.18 6.91 17.89
CA VAL A 37 6.90 5.94 18.97
C VAL A 37 7.74 6.16 20.23
N PHE A 38 9.03 6.48 20.06
CA PHE A 38 9.99 6.45 21.17
C PHE A 38 10.37 7.82 21.73
N GLU A 39 10.30 8.87 20.91
CA GLU A 39 10.83 10.19 21.26
C GLU A 39 9.74 11.26 21.34
N SER A 40 8.48 10.93 21.04
CA SER A 40 7.37 11.87 21.04
C SER A 40 6.31 11.52 22.08
N GLU A 41 5.46 12.49 22.42
CA GLU A 41 4.41 12.36 23.43
C GLU A 41 3.04 12.01 22.80
N ILE A 42 3.03 11.34 21.64
CA ILE A 42 1.76 11.02 20.94
C ILE A 42 0.76 10.25 21.80
N GLY A 43 1.25 9.46 22.75
CA GLY A 43 0.42 8.63 23.63
C GLY A 43 -0.06 9.34 24.89
N GLY A 44 0.39 10.58 25.18
CA GLY A 44 0.05 11.29 26.41
C GLY A 44 0.36 10.45 27.66
N ASP A 45 -0.69 9.94 28.31
CA ASP A 45 -0.59 9.12 29.53
C ASP A 45 0.01 7.72 29.30
N ILE A 46 0.09 7.24 28.06
CA ILE A 46 0.76 5.98 27.71
C ILE A 46 1.98 6.21 26.81
N ASN A 47 2.96 5.33 26.91
CA ASN A 47 4.19 5.38 26.12
C ASN A 47 4.53 3.99 25.55
N PHE A 48 5.70 3.85 24.92
CA PHE A 48 6.16 2.61 24.30
C PHE A 48 6.31 1.43 25.30
N GLU A 49 6.39 1.68 26.60
CA GLU A 49 6.45 0.66 27.66
C GLU A 49 5.06 0.12 28.03
N TYR A 50 3.99 0.64 27.43
CA TYR A 50 2.65 0.14 27.68
C TYR A 50 2.55 -1.37 27.34
N PRO A 51 2.03 -2.22 28.25
CA PRO A 51 2.04 -3.66 28.02
C PRO A 51 1.17 -4.05 26.84
N LEU A 52 1.71 -4.89 25.95
CA LEU A 52 1.01 -5.28 24.72
C LEU A 52 -0.32 -5.99 25.02
N THR A 53 -0.37 -6.80 26.07
CA THR A 53 -1.55 -7.57 26.51
C THR A 53 -2.73 -6.71 26.97
N HIS A 54 -2.52 -5.41 27.16
CA HIS A 54 -3.54 -4.46 27.59
C HIS A 54 -4.23 -3.76 26.41
N LEU A 55 -3.76 -4.01 25.19
CA LEU A 55 -4.42 -3.55 23.97
C LEU A 55 -5.80 -4.21 23.80
N GLU A 56 -6.73 -3.43 23.27
CA GLU A 56 -8.11 -3.86 22.98
C GLU A 56 -8.19 -5.13 22.12
N MET A 57 -7.23 -5.36 21.21
CA MET A 57 -7.20 -6.58 20.39
C MET A 57 -7.10 -7.88 21.21
N PHE A 58 -6.64 -7.81 22.46
CA PHE A 58 -6.61 -8.95 23.37
C PHE A 58 -7.86 -9.04 24.25
N HIS A 59 -8.72 -8.02 24.29
CA HIS A 59 -9.91 -8.01 25.12
C HIS A 59 -10.80 -9.23 24.84
N GLY A 60 -11.20 -9.94 25.90
CA GLY A 60 -11.97 -11.17 25.80
C GLY A 60 -11.16 -12.44 25.47
N THR A 61 -9.83 -12.34 25.33
CA THR A 61 -8.93 -13.50 25.20
C THR A 61 -8.25 -13.85 26.52
N GLU A 62 -7.73 -15.07 26.65
CA GLU A 62 -6.94 -15.49 27.82
C GLU A 62 -5.64 -14.70 27.99
N LEU A 63 -5.19 -14.01 26.93
CA LEU A 63 -4.00 -13.17 26.93
C LEU A 63 -4.25 -11.77 27.49
N TYR A 64 -5.51 -11.34 27.64
CA TYR A 64 -5.82 -10.01 28.14
C TYR A 64 -5.26 -9.81 29.55
N ARG A 65 -4.40 -8.79 29.72
CA ARG A 65 -3.68 -8.51 30.97
C ARG A 65 -2.85 -9.70 31.49
N ALA A 66 -2.46 -10.63 30.63
CA ALA A 66 -1.50 -11.66 31.01
C ALA A 66 -0.15 -10.99 31.36
N PRO A 67 0.57 -11.50 32.37
CA PRO A 67 1.85 -10.94 32.83
C PRO A 67 2.99 -11.32 31.88
N LEU A 68 2.89 -10.87 30.64
CA LEU A 68 3.94 -11.00 29.63
C LEU A 68 4.80 -9.75 29.65
N ASP A 69 6.12 -9.95 29.64
CA ASP A 69 7.12 -8.88 29.59
C ASP A 69 7.34 -8.45 28.12
N VAL A 70 6.26 -7.99 27.48
CA VAL A 70 6.27 -7.53 26.09
C VAL A 70 5.43 -6.26 26.00
N ASN A 71 6.06 -5.20 25.51
CA ASN A 71 5.45 -3.87 25.42
C ASN A 71 5.09 -3.53 23.97
N ILE A 72 4.32 -2.45 23.78
CA ILE A 72 3.99 -1.94 22.44
C ILE A 72 5.27 -1.62 21.65
N GLY A 73 6.29 -1.03 22.31
CA GLY A 73 7.56 -0.70 21.70
C GLY A 73 8.28 -1.92 21.11
N ASP A 74 8.31 -3.04 21.84
CA ASP A 74 8.94 -4.28 21.37
C ASP A 74 8.24 -4.84 20.14
N ALA A 75 6.91 -4.92 20.19
CA ALA A 75 6.09 -5.38 19.07
C ALA A 75 6.24 -4.45 17.85
N PHE A 76 6.30 -3.14 18.08
CA PHE A 76 6.52 -2.15 17.04
C PHE A 76 7.88 -2.33 16.37
N VAL A 77 8.96 -2.54 17.11
CA VAL A 77 10.31 -2.76 16.53
C VAL A 77 10.34 -4.01 15.65
N VAL A 78 9.69 -5.10 16.07
CA VAL A 78 9.60 -6.32 15.25
C VAL A 78 8.86 -6.03 13.94
N LEU A 79 7.72 -5.34 14.03
CA LEU A 79 6.90 -4.99 12.88
C LEU A 79 7.59 -4.01 11.93
N TRP A 80 8.23 -2.98 12.49
CA TRP A 80 9.05 -2.01 11.75
C TRP A 80 10.20 -2.71 11.01
N SER A 81 10.93 -3.61 11.70
CA SER A 81 12.03 -4.37 11.12
C SER A 81 11.56 -5.24 9.95
N PHE A 82 10.39 -5.86 10.10
CA PHE A 82 9.75 -6.64 9.06
C PHE A 82 9.46 -5.78 7.80
N TYR A 83 8.87 -4.60 7.95
CA TYR A 83 8.62 -3.70 6.83
C TYR A 83 9.91 -3.15 6.20
N VAL A 84 10.96 -2.89 6.98
CA VAL A 84 12.28 -2.51 6.45
C VAL A 84 12.85 -3.62 5.56
N VAL A 85 12.78 -4.87 6.00
CA VAL A 85 13.24 -6.02 5.20
C VAL A 85 12.45 -6.11 3.89
N LEU A 86 11.12 -5.96 3.93
CA LEU A 86 10.30 -5.95 2.73
C LEU A 86 10.61 -4.77 1.81
N PHE A 87 10.86 -3.58 2.37
CA PHE A 87 11.23 -2.39 1.61
C PHE A 87 12.56 -2.59 0.88
N VAL A 88 13.55 -3.21 1.53
CA VAL A 88 14.83 -3.58 0.91
C VAL A 88 14.61 -4.60 -0.21
N ILE A 89 13.86 -5.68 0.04
CA ILE A 89 13.50 -6.68 -0.99
C ILE A 89 12.84 -5.99 -2.19
N ALA A 90 11.91 -5.08 -1.95
CA ALA A 90 11.20 -4.39 -3.01
C ALA A 90 12.10 -3.46 -3.83
N THR A 91 13.05 -2.81 -3.16
CA THR A 91 14.04 -1.93 -3.78
C THR A 91 15.02 -2.70 -4.67
N LEU A 92 15.48 -3.87 -4.21
CA LEU A 92 16.38 -4.74 -4.98
C LEU A 92 15.65 -5.41 -6.17
N GLY A 93 14.34 -5.61 -6.04
CA GLY A 93 13.46 -6.11 -7.09
C GLY A 93 13.61 -7.61 -7.37
N PRO A 94 12.61 -8.23 -8.04
CA PRO A 94 12.72 -9.64 -8.43
C PRO A 94 13.65 -9.86 -9.63
N LYS A 95 13.93 -8.84 -10.44
CA LYS A 95 14.84 -8.92 -11.60
C LYS A 95 15.92 -7.85 -11.57
N TYR A 96 15.53 -6.59 -11.39
CA TYR A 96 16.46 -5.45 -11.37
C TYR A 96 16.15 -4.52 -10.21
N GLY A 97 17.20 -3.89 -9.67
CA GLY A 97 17.07 -2.87 -8.63
C GLY A 97 16.42 -1.58 -9.13
N PHE A 98 15.90 -0.80 -8.18
CA PHE A 98 15.14 0.43 -8.40
C PHE A 98 15.85 1.41 -9.36
N LEU A 99 17.13 1.72 -9.11
CA LEU A 99 17.91 2.65 -9.94
C LEU A 99 18.05 2.18 -11.39
N LYS A 100 18.24 0.87 -11.62
CA LYS A 100 18.34 0.30 -12.96
C LYS A 100 17.00 0.38 -13.69
N SER A 101 15.89 0.15 -12.99
CA SER A 101 14.55 0.30 -13.56
C SER A 101 14.24 1.75 -13.95
N LEU A 102 14.60 2.73 -13.10
CA LEU A 102 14.48 4.15 -13.44
C LEU A 102 15.34 4.51 -14.66
N SER A 103 16.60 4.05 -14.71
CA SER A 103 17.47 4.26 -15.87
C SER A 103 16.84 3.71 -17.15
N CYS A 104 16.21 2.53 -17.12
CA CYS A 104 15.53 1.99 -18.29
C CYS A 104 14.34 2.86 -18.76
N ILE A 105 13.58 3.44 -17.84
CA ILE A 105 12.50 4.36 -18.18
C ILE A 105 13.06 5.64 -18.83
N ILE A 106 14.08 6.24 -18.22
CA ILE A 106 14.69 7.50 -18.68
C ILE A 106 15.41 7.33 -20.03
N SER A 107 16.20 6.27 -20.18
CA SER A 107 17.05 6.08 -21.35
C SER A 107 16.31 5.49 -22.55
N PHE A 108 15.29 4.67 -22.32
CA PHE A 108 14.64 3.89 -23.39
C PHE A 108 13.11 4.04 -23.45
N GLY A 109 12.49 4.79 -22.53
CA GLY A 109 11.03 4.90 -22.46
C GLY A 109 10.34 3.56 -22.17
N LYS A 110 11.04 2.63 -21.52
CA LYS A 110 10.50 1.30 -21.20
C LYS A 110 9.83 1.29 -19.83
N TYR A 111 8.50 1.33 -19.84
CA TYR A 111 7.66 1.33 -18.64
C TYR A 111 7.25 -0.08 -18.20
N ASP A 112 8.17 -1.05 -18.28
CA ASP A 112 7.93 -2.35 -17.66
C ASP A 112 8.23 -2.23 -16.17
N ASP A 113 7.20 -2.36 -15.35
CA ASP A 113 7.23 -2.26 -13.90
C ASP A 113 7.18 -3.62 -13.21
N LYS A 114 7.01 -4.71 -13.96
CA LYS A 114 7.21 -6.08 -13.46
C LYS A 114 8.62 -6.41 -12.96
N PRO A 115 9.72 -5.82 -13.47
CA PRO A 115 11.07 -6.21 -13.03
C PRO A 115 11.46 -5.68 -11.64
N ASN A 116 10.70 -4.74 -11.05
CA ASN A 116 11.00 -4.17 -9.73
C ASN A 116 9.72 -3.89 -8.92
N TYR A 117 9.62 -4.50 -7.72
CA TYR A 117 8.44 -4.34 -6.87
C TYR A 117 8.23 -2.89 -6.41
N MET A 118 9.30 -2.15 -6.12
CA MET A 118 9.20 -0.77 -5.65
C MET A 118 8.61 0.17 -6.71
N ILE A 119 9.00 0.03 -7.98
CA ILE A 119 8.38 0.81 -9.08
C ILE A 119 6.88 0.54 -9.14
N GLY A 120 6.48 -0.72 -9.04
CA GLY A 120 5.07 -1.12 -8.98
C GLY A 120 4.36 -0.50 -7.78
N ALA A 121 4.94 -0.63 -6.58
CA ALA A 121 4.38 -0.11 -5.34
C ALA A 121 4.16 1.40 -5.40
N LEU A 122 5.20 2.19 -5.73
CA LEU A 122 5.11 3.65 -5.80
C LEU A 122 4.08 4.12 -6.83
N LYS A 123 4.07 3.50 -8.02
CA LYS A 123 3.12 3.84 -9.08
C LYS A 123 1.68 3.59 -8.62
N TRP A 124 1.39 2.39 -8.10
CA TRP A 124 0.04 2.02 -7.74
C TRP A 124 -0.43 2.67 -6.44
N PHE A 125 0.47 2.99 -5.51
CA PHE A 125 0.19 3.84 -4.37
C PHE A 125 -0.30 5.22 -4.81
N SER A 126 0.41 5.90 -5.71
CA SER A 126 -0.03 7.21 -6.22
C SER A 126 -1.38 7.13 -6.95
N ILE A 127 -1.62 6.06 -7.73
CA ILE A 127 -2.92 5.82 -8.38
C ILE A 127 -4.03 5.63 -7.33
N LEU A 128 -3.75 4.86 -6.27
CA LEU A 128 -4.70 4.60 -5.18
C LEU A 128 -5.08 5.90 -4.48
N ILE A 129 -4.10 6.73 -4.09
CA ILE A 129 -4.35 8.02 -3.46
C ILE A 129 -5.15 8.96 -4.38
N PHE A 130 -4.78 9.03 -5.67
CA PHE A 130 -5.52 9.83 -6.64
C PHE A 130 -7.00 9.39 -6.77
N ILE A 131 -7.26 8.08 -6.89
CA ILE A 131 -8.63 7.55 -6.98
C ILE A 131 -9.39 7.79 -5.68
N SER A 132 -8.73 7.60 -4.54
CA SER A 132 -9.29 7.85 -3.22
C SER A 132 -9.79 9.30 -3.06
N ILE A 133 -8.96 10.27 -3.44
CA ILE A 133 -9.31 11.69 -3.37
C ILE A 133 -10.43 12.03 -4.35
N LEU A 134 -10.39 11.48 -5.57
CA LEU A 134 -11.45 11.66 -6.55
C LEU A 134 -12.80 11.13 -6.04
N ILE A 135 -12.79 9.95 -5.40
CA ILE A 135 -13.98 9.36 -4.78
C ILE A 135 -14.51 10.28 -3.68
N ASN A 136 -13.66 10.73 -2.76
CA ASN A 136 -14.07 11.60 -1.66
C ASN A 136 -14.65 12.94 -2.19
N PHE A 137 -14.00 13.55 -3.18
CA PHE A 137 -14.49 14.76 -3.85
C PHE A 137 -15.86 14.61 -4.52
N ILE A 138 -16.17 13.41 -5.01
CA ILE A 138 -17.50 13.11 -5.56
C ILE A 138 -18.50 12.89 -4.43
N GLN A 139 -18.15 12.10 -3.41
CA GLN A 139 -19.03 11.75 -2.29
C GLN A 139 -19.47 12.96 -1.47
N GLU A 140 -18.57 13.91 -1.22
CA GLU A 140 -18.87 15.14 -0.50
C GLU A 140 -19.93 16.00 -1.20
N ARG A 141 -20.08 15.89 -2.54
CA ARG A 141 -21.16 16.59 -3.28
C ARG A 141 -22.55 16.01 -3.03
N PHE A 142 -22.61 14.83 -2.43
CA PHE A 142 -23.83 14.13 -2.05
C PHE A 142 -23.96 14.03 -0.52
N ASP A 143 -23.21 14.85 0.24
CA ASP A 143 -23.18 14.86 1.70
C ASP A 143 -22.79 13.51 2.34
N ILE A 144 -22.07 12.66 1.59
CA ILE A 144 -21.55 11.39 2.08
C ILE A 144 -20.15 11.64 2.65
N LEU A 145 -20.08 11.84 3.97
CA LEU A 145 -18.83 12.14 4.67
C LEU A 145 -18.08 10.85 5.07
N THR A 146 -16.77 10.87 4.90
CA THR A 146 -15.86 9.81 5.39
C THR A 146 -15.29 10.21 6.75
N THR A 147 -15.81 9.64 7.84
CA THR A 147 -15.33 9.92 9.19
C THR A 147 -14.58 8.72 9.75
N PRO A 148 -13.40 8.92 10.38
CA PRO A 148 -12.67 7.85 11.03
C PRO A 148 -13.42 7.29 12.24
N PRO A 149 -13.11 6.06 12.66
CA PRO A 149 -13.60 5.52 13.93
C PRO A 149 -13.06 6.34 15.12
N PHE A 150 -13.68 6.14 16.28
CA PHE A 150 -13.22 6.75 17.52
C PHE A 150 -11.81 6.27 17.88
N VAL A 151 -11.00 7.17 18.45
CA VAL A 151 -9.61 6.91 18.81
C VAL A 151 -9.42 7.29 20.26
N GLU A 152 -9.15 6.30 21.12
CA GLU A 152 -8.82 6.56 22.52
C GLU A 152 -7.42 7.17 22.68
N ASN A 153 -6.46 6.67 21.91
CA ASN A 153 -5.07 7.05 22.05
C ASN A 153 -4.30 6.99 20.71
N ASN A 154 -3.53 8.02 20.39
CA ASN A 154 -2.82 8.09 19.11
C ASN A 154 -1.64 7.10 19.03
N LEU A 155 -1.02 6.72 20.15
CA LEU A 155 0.05 5.70 20.15
C LEU A 155 -0.50 4.30 19.85
N THR A 156 -1.58 3.90 20.51
CA THR A 156 -2.22 2.61 20.19
C THR A 156 -2.78 2.62 18.77
N GLN A 157 -3.39 3.74 18.34
CA GLN A 157 -3.84 3.91 16.96
C GLN A 157 -2.68 3.75 15.98
N PHE A 158 -1.56 4.44 16.19
CA PHE A 158 -0.39 4.36 15.32
C PHE A 158 0.14 2.91 15.22
N PHE A 159 0.19 2.20 16.35
CA PHE A 159 0.53 0.78 16.37
C PHE A 159 -0.46 -0.07 15.55
N TYR A 160 -1.77 0.11 15.76
CA TYR A 160 -2.79 -0.66 15.04
C TYR A 160 -2.79 -0.40 13.53
N VAL A 161 -2.68 0.86 13.09
CA VAL A 161 -2.61 1.15 11.65
C VAL A 161 -1.31 0.61 11.03
N THR A 162 -0.25 0.44 11.81
CA THR A 162 0.99 -0.21 11.36
C THR A 162 0.81 -1.73 11.22
N LEU A 163 0.07 -2.35 12.14
CA LEU A 163 -0.20 -3.80 12.18
C LEU A 163 -1.25 -4.22 11.14
N ALA A 164 -2.28 -3.41 10.92
CA ALA A 164 -3.44 -3.71 10.10
C ALA A 164 -3.09 -4.19 8.68
N PRO A 165 -2.16 -3.57 7.92
CA PRO A 165 -1.79 -4.04 6.58
C PRO A 165 -1.32 -5.50 6.56
N LEU A 166 -0.58 -5.95 7.58
CA LEU A 166 -0.12 -7.34 7.63
C LEU A 166 -1.29 -8.31 7.78
N LEU A 167 -2.20 -8.03 8.71
CA LEU A 167 -3.36 -8.89 9.00
C LEU A 167 -4.37 -8.88 7.85
N GLU A 168 -4.67 -7.70 7.33
CA GLU A 168 -5.63 -7.53 6.26
C GLU A 168 -5.12 -8.10 4.93
N GLU A 169 -3.87 -7.87 4.55
CA GLU A 169 -3.33 -8.45 3.33
C GLU A 169 -3.20 -9.98 3.44
N PHE A 170 -2.90 -10.51 4.63
CA PHE A 170 -2.93 -11.96 4.85
C PHE A 170 -4.33 -12.54 4.60
N GLY A 171 -5.37 -11.94 5.19
CA GLY A 171 -6.76 -12.36 5.01
C GLY A 171 -7.25 -12.18 3.56
N PHE A 172 -7.18 -10.97 3.05
CA PHE A 172 -7.79 -10.64 1.76
C PHE A 172 -6.96 -11.11 0.56
N ARG A 173 -5.62 -11.07 0.63
CA ARG A 173 -4.78 -11.38 -0.54
C ARG A 173 -4.34 -12.83 -0.53
N LEU A 174 -3.83 -13.35 0.59
CA LEU A 174 -3.40 -14.75 0.63
C LEU A 174 -4.60 -15.69 0.71
N ILE A 175 -5.51 -15.50 1.67
CA ILE A 175 -6.63 -16.42 1.88
C ILE A 175 -7.74 -16.22 0.84
N LEU A 176 -8.26 -15.00 0.67
CA LEU A 176 -9.44 -14.78 -0.19
C LEU A 176 -9.15 -14.66 -1.69
N ILE A 177 -7.91 -14.35 -2.09
CA ILE A 177 -7.51 -14.28 -3.51
C ILE A 177 -6.54 -15.39 -3.87
N GLY A 178 -5.43 -15.52 -3.14
CA GLY A 178 -4.31 -16.42 -3.44
C GLY A 178 -4.72 -17.89 -3.46
N ILE A 179 -5.37 -18.37 -2.40
CA ILE A 179 -5.83 -19.75 -2.30
C ILE A 179 -6.85 -20.08 -3.41
N PRO A 180 -7.92 -19.28 -3.63
CA PRO A 180 -8.85 -19.53 -4.73
C PRO A 180 -8.20 -19.49 -6.11
N LEU A 181 -7.27 -18.56 -6.37
CA LEU A 181 -6.54 -18.54 -7.64
C LEU A 181 -5.71 -19.82 -7.82
N PHE A 182 -5.02 -20.27 -6.78
CA PHE A 182 -4.29 -21.53 -6.85
C PHE A 182 -5.23 -22.71 -7.13
N ALA A 183 -6.36 -22.80 -6.43
CA ALA A 183 -7.34 -23.86 -6.64
C ALA A 183 -7.93 -23.87 -8.05
N LEU A 184 -8.11 -22.69 -8.67
CA LEU A 184 -8.69 -22.55 -10.00
C LEU A 184 -7.70 -22.77 -11.15
N TYR A 185 -6.41 -22.47 -10.96
CA TYR A 185 -5.42 -22.39 -12.05
C TYR A 185 -4.17 -23.24 -11.84
N SER A 186 -4.01 -23.91 -10.70
CA SER A 186 -2.81 -24.73 -10.45
C SER A 186 -2.87 -26.05 -11.21
N ASN A 187 -1.82 -26.31 -11.98
CA ASN A 187 -1.58 -27.61 -12.63
C ASN A 187 -0.72 -28.56 -11.77
N LYS A 188 -0.32 -28.14 -10.56
CA LYS A 188 0.63 -28.89 -9.71
C LYS A 188 0.23 -28.84 -8.23
N SER A 189 0.21 -30.00 -7.58
CA SER A 189 -0.16 -30.12 -6.16
C SER A 189 1.05 -30.14 -5.21
N SER A 190 2.04 -29.27 -5.42
CA SER A 190 3.23 -29.18 -4.56
C SER A 190 3.11 -28.04 -3.55
N VAL A 191 3.43 -28.29 -2.28
CA VAL A 191 3.46 -27.26 -1.22
C VAL A 191 4.43 -26.13 -1.55
N LYS A 192 5.59 -26.44 -2.11
CA LYS A 192 6.56 -25.41 -2.55
C LYS A 192 5.97 -24.52 -3.64
N TYR A 193 5.30 -25.13 -4.61
CA TYR A 193 4.66 -24.38 -5.70
C TYR A 193 3.48 -23.55 -5.18
N PHE A 194 2.69 -24.08 -4.24
CA PHE A 194 1.62 -23.35 -3.57
C PHE A 194 2.14 -22.07 -2.89
N ILE A 195 3.19 -22.17 -2.07
CA ILE A 195 3.79 -21.00 -1.40
C ILE A 195 4.35 -20.01 -2.44
N GLN A 196 4.97 -20.49 -3.52
CA GLN A 196 5.46 -19.63 -4.60
C GLN A 196 4.34 -18.87 -5.32
N CYS A 197 3.18 -19.51 -5.53
CA CYS A 197 2.00 -18.87 -6.13
C CYS A 197 1.32 -17.88 -5.17
N LEU A 198 1.30 -18.16 -3.86
CA LEU A 198 0.83 -17.20 -2.87
C LEU A 198 1.76 -15.98 -2.78
N TRP A 199 3.07 -16.19 -2.84
CA TRP A 199 4.02 -15.09 -2.83
C TRP A 199 3.94 -14.25 -4.11
N ASN A 200 3.79 -14.90 -5.25
CA ASN A 200 3.69 -14.27 -6.55
C ASN A 200 2.71 -15.04 -7.47
N PRO A 201 1.44 -14.60 -7.55
CA PRO A 201 0.41 -15.26 -8.37
C PRO A 201 0.70 -15.26 -9.87
N SER A 202 1.64 -14.44 -10.35
CA SER A 202 2.07 -14.48 -11.76
C SER A 202 2.74 -15.79 -12.18
N ASN A 203 3.08 -16.67 -11.22
CA ASN A 203 3.52 -18.04 -11.50
C ASN A 203 2.39 -18.97 -11.96
N LEU A 204 1.12 -18.58 -11.75
CA LEU A 204 -0.04 -19.31 -12.26
C LEU A 204 -0.29 -18.92 -13.72
N ASP A 205 -0.65 -19.91 -14.53
CA ASP A 205 -1.08 -19.67 -15.90
C ASP A 205 -2.55 -19.26 -15.93
N LEU A 206 -2.79 -17.95 -15.98
CA LEU A 206 -4.15 -17.39 -15.97
C LEU A 206 -4.76 -17.42 -17.38
N GLU A 207 -4.98 -18.62 -17.92
CA GLU A 207 -5.52 -18.84 -19.28
C GLU A 207 -6.82 -18.05 -19.53
N ASN A 208 -7.68 -17.93 -18.51
CA ASN A 208 -8.88 -17.12 -18.55
C ASN A 208 -8.84 -16.01 -17.47
N PRO A 209 -8.40 -14.78 -17.79
CA PRO A 209 -8.25 -13.71 -16.81
C PRO A 209 -9.60 -13.22 -16.24
N LYS A 210 -10.75 -13.58 -16.85
CA LYS A 210 -12.07 -13.10 -16.40
C LYS A 210 -12.41 -13.58 -15.00
N LYS A 211 -12.12 -14.86 -14.65
CA LYS A 211 -12.44 -15.36 -13.30
C LYS A 211 -11.57 -14.69 -12.24
N ALA A 212 -10.27 -14.47 -12.55
CA ALA A 212 -9.37 -13.73 -11.67
C ALA A 212 -9.82 -12.28 -11.46
N ILE A 213 -10.24 -11.58 -12.52
CA ILE A 213 -10.78 -10.21 -12.41
C ILE A 213 -12.07 -10.18 -11.59
N PHE A 214 -12.99 -11.11 -11.83
CA PHE A 214 -14.22 -11.22 -11.05
C PHE A 214 -13.93 -11.44 -9.56
N LEU A 215 -13.00 -12.35 -9.25
CA LEU A 215 -12.57 -12.61 -7.88
C LEU A 215 -11.99 -11.35 -7.21
N ILE A 216 -11.11 -10.60 -7.91
CA ILE A 216 -10.57 -9.33 -7.38
C ILE A 216 -11.69 -8.34 -7.08
N ILE A 217 -12.65 -8.18 -8.00
CA ILE A 217 -13.76 -7.24 -7.81
C ILE A 217 -14.61 -7.66 -6.61
N PHE A 218 -14.98 -8.94 -6.54
CA PHE A 218 -15.77 -9.48 -5.44
C PHE A 218 -15.07 -9.29 -4.09
N VAL A 219 -13.80 -9.70 -3.97
CA VAL A 219 -13.04 -9.55 -2.71
C VAL A 219 -12.78 -8.08 -2.38
N GLY A 220 -12.57 -7.23 -3.38
CA GLY A 220 -12.44 -5.79 -3.18
C GLY A 220 -13.70 -5.15 -2.62
N VAL A 221 -14.88 -5.55 -3.09
CA VAL A 221 -16.17 -5.10 -2.51
C VAL A 221 -16.32 -5.61 -1.07
N LEU A 222 -15.95 -6.86 -0.78
CA LEU A 222 -15.93 -7.38 0.60
C LEU A 222 -14.97 -6.61 1.50
N PHE A 223 -13.81 -6.19 0.98
CA PHE A 223 -12.85 -5.36 1.69
C PHE A 223 -13.47 -4.00 2.06
N GLY A 224 -14.17 -3.36 1.12
CA GLY A 224 -14.91 -2.13 1.40
C GLY A 224 -16.03 -2.31 2.41
N PHE A 225 -16.77 -3.42 2.34
CA PHE A 225 -17.81 -3.75 3.31
C PHE A 225 -17.25 -3.97 4.72
N ALA A 226 -16.12 -4.66 4.84
CA ALA A 226 -15.46 -4.89 6.13
C ALA A 226 -15.11 -3.60 6.86
N HIS A 227 -14.75 -2.53 6.14
CA HIS A 227 -14.39 -1.24 6.71
C HIS A 227 -15.56 -0.44 7.29
N ILE A 228 -16.81 -0.80 6.96
CA ILE A 228 -18.02 -0.12 7.44
C ILE A 228 -18.90 -1.02 8.34
N ALA A 229 -18.62 -2.33 8.40
CA ALA A 229 -19.50 -3.30 9.04
C ALA A 229 -18.87 -4.08 10.20
N LEU A 230 -17.55 -3.98 10.41
CA LEU A 230 -16.84 -4.74 11.44
C LEU A 230 -16.19 -3.82 12.47
N GLY A 231 -16.38 -4.14 13.77
CA GLY A 231 -15.74 -3.45 14.90
C GLY A 231 -16.09 -1.97 15.00
N ASP A 232 -15.14 -1.17 15.51
CA ASP A 232 -15.17 0.29 15.41
C ASP A 232 -14.87 0.69 13.97
N SER A 233 -15.93 0.74 13.18
CA SER A 233 -15.87 0.93 11.75
C SER A 233 -15.85 2.41 11.37
N TRP A 234 -15.39 2.69 10.15
CA TRP A 234 -15.55 4.00 9.54
C TRP A 234 -17.03 4.27 9.21
N SER A 235 -17.37 5.53 8.92
CA SER A 235 -18.69 5.84 8.34
C SER A 235 -18.90 5.18 6.98
N GLU A 236 -20.17 5.13 6.56
CA GLU A 236 -20.58 4.61 5.24
C GLU A 236 -19.82 5.24 4.07
N GLY A 237 -19.36 6.49 4.21
CA GLY A 237 -18.54 7.17 3.21
C GLY A 237 -17.25 6.43 2.86
N LYS A 238 -16.69 5.65 3.79
CA LYS A 238 -15.45 4.88 3.56
C LYS A 238 -15.62 3.75 2.56
N PHE A 239 -16.83 3.22 2.37
CA PHE A 239 -17.08 2.02 1.57
C PHE A 239 -16.49 2.10 0.17
N ALA A 240 -16.76 3.19 -0.56
CA ALA A 240 -16.34 3.33 -1.95
C ALA A 240 -14.80 3.43 -2.07
N GLN A 241 -14.18 4.22 -1.20
CA GLN A 241 -12.73 4.37 -1.13
C GLN A 241 -12.04 3.05 -0.79
N ALA A 242 -12.52 2.35 0.25
CA ALA A 242 -11.97 1.08 0.69
C ALA A 242 -12.19 -0.01 -0.37
N ALA A 243 -13.36 -0.09 -1.01
CA ALA A 243 -13.61 -1.05 -2.08
C ALA A 243 -12.68 -0.82 -3.29
N ALA A 244 -12.50 0.43 -3.70
CA ALA A 244 -11.57 0.78 -4.79
C ALA A 244 -10.12 0.41 -4.43
N SER A 245 -9.68 0.72 -3.21
CA SER A 245 -8.38 0.29 -2.69
C SER A 245 -8.24 -1.24 -2.71
N GLY A 246 -9.27 -1.94 -2.25
CA GLY A 246 -9.39 -3.40 -2.25
C GLY A 246 -9.10 -4.01 -3.62
N ILE A 247 -9.78 -3.48 -4.65
CA ILE A 247 -9.63 -3.89 -6.05
C ILE A 247 -8.23 -3.58 -6.58
N ILE A 248 -7.70 -2.37 -6.32
CA ILE A 248 -6.36 -1.96 -6.76
C ILE A 248 -5.29 -2.87 -6.15
N LEU A 249 -5.33 -3.10 -4.85
CA LEU A 249 -4.41 -3.98 -4.15
C LEU A 249 -4.53 -5.44 -4.61
N GLY A 250 -5.74 -5.94 -4.89
CA GLY A 250 -5.94 -7.27 -5.48
C GLY A 250 -5.33 -7.38 -6.89
N TRP A 251 -5.47 -6.33 -7.71
CA TRP A 251 -4.81 -6.24 -9.01
C TRP A 251 -3.28 -6.20 -8.88
N VAL A 252 -2.76 -5.42 -7.93
CA VAL A 252 -1.32 -5.35 -7.65
C VAL A 252 -0.80 -6.70 -7.20
N TYR A 253 -1.52 -7.39 -6.32
CA TYR A 253 -1.14 -8.71 -5.83
C TYR A 253 -0.94 -9.72 -6.98
N ILE A 254 -1.87 -9.78 -7.94
CA ILE A 254 -1.72 -10.70 -9.09
C ILE A 254 -0.53 -10.31 -9.97
N ARG A 255 -0.30 -9.01 -10.17
CA ARG A 255 0.66 -8.50 -11.16
C ARG A 255 2.10 -8.36 -10.65
N TYR A 256 2.25 -8.04 -9.38
CA TYR A 256 3.53 -7.70 -8.73
C TYR A 256 3.80 -8.54 -7.49
N GLY A 257 2.87 -9.38 -7.05
CA GLY A 257 3.05 -10.25 -5.88
C GLY A 257 2.73 -9.60 -4.54
N PHE A 258 2.86 -10.39 -3.48
CA PHE A 258 2.45 -10.03 -2.12
C PHE A 258 3.22 -8.83 -1.57
N VAL A 259 4.54 -8.78 -1.78
CA VAL A 259 5.41 -7.70 -1.27
C VAL A 259 4.94 -6.32 -1.74
N ALA A 260 4.59 -6.17 -3.02
CA ALA A 260 4.14 -4.89 -3.56
C ALA A 260 2.78 -4.48 -3.01
N ALA A 261 1.81 -5.41 -2.92
CA ALA A 261 0.50 -5.12 -2.35
C ALA A 261 0.61 -4.71 -0.87
N LEU A 262 1.39 -5.46 -0.09
CA LEU A 262 1.62 -5.18 1.32
C LEU A 262 2.31 -3.84 1.56
N LEU A 263 3.30 -3.47 0.75
CA LEU A 263 3.96 -2.16 0.88
C LEU A 263 3.05 -0.98 0.49
N ILE A 264 2.12 -1.17 -0.47
CA ILE A 264 1.15 -0.12 -0.79
C ILE A 264 0.20 0.11 0.39
N HIS A 265 -0.31 -0.96 1.00
CA HIS A 265 -1.21 -0.84 2.14
C HIS A 265 -0.47 -0.33 3.39
N TRP A 266 0.76 -0.80 3.64
CA TRP A 266 1.64 -0.17 4.63
C TRP A 266 1.79 1.33 4.39
N ALA A 267 1.92 1.75 3.12
CA ALA A 267 2.06 3.15 2.81
C ALA A 267 0.78 3.97 3.03
N THR A 268 -0.42 3.41 2.80
CA THR A 268 -1.68 4.11 3.12
C THR A 268 -1.90 4.31 4.61
N ASN A 269 -1.19 3.54 5.43
CA ASN A 269 -1.32 3.54 6.88
C ASN A 269 -0.07 4.13 7.54
N TYR A 270 0.93 3.30 7.83
CA TYR A 270 2.15 3.70 8.53
C TYR A 270 2.81 4.93 7.93
N PHE A 271 3.02 4.99 6.61
CA PHE A 271 3.69 6.13 5.98
C PHE A 271 2.89 7.43 6.17
N VAL A 272 1.60 7.43 5.84
CA VAL A 272 0.73 8.62 5.99
C VAL A 272 0.67 9.06 7.45
N PHE A 273 0.41 8.13 8.37
CA PHE A 273 0.30 8.44 9.80
C PHE A 273 1.64 8.82 10.44
N SER A 274 2.78 8.35 9.93
CA SER A 274 4.10 8.77 10.42
C SER A 274 4.28 10.27 10.19
N TYR A 275 3.98 10.75 8.98
CA TYR A 275 4.07 12.18 8.67
C TYR A 275 3.03 13.02 9.41
N ALA A 276 1.78 12.56 9.50
CA ALA A 276 0.73 13.28 10.22
C ALA A 276 1.05 13.43 11.71
N ASN A 277 1.45 12.34 12.38
CA ASN A 277 1.87 12.39 13.79
C ASN A 277 3.12 13.25 13.97
N PHE A 278 4.12 13.15 13.10
CA PHE A 278 5.32 13.98 13.17
C PHE A 278 5.00 15.47 13.10
N ILE A 279 4.12 15.87 12.18
CA ILE A 279 3.65 17.26 12.05
C ILE A 279 2.87 17.68 13.29
N SER A 280 1.96 16.84 13.78
CA SER A 280 1.18 17.08 15.00
C SER A 280 2.10 17.38 16.18
N GLN A 281 3.12 16.53 16.40
CA GLN A 281 4.04 16.65 17.53
C GLN A 281 4.95 17.88 17.41
N LEU A 282 5.49 18.16 16.23
CA LEU A 282 6.37 19.32 16.03
C LEU A 282 5.63 20.66 16.17
N ASN A 283 4.34 20.70 15.85
CA ASN A 283 3.55 21.94 15.86
C ASN A 283 2.60 22.03 17.06
N LEU A 284 2.57 21.02 17.95
CA LEU A 284 1.68 20.95 19.11
C LEU A 284 0.20 21.12 18.73
N ILE A 285 -0.20 20.52 17.61
CA ILE A 285 -1.58 20.52 17.11
C ILE A 285 -2.17 19.12 17.18
N SER A 286 -3.50 19.01 17.08
CA SER A 286 -4.16 17.70 17.02
C SER A 286 -3.74 16.93 15.77
N ILE A 287 -3.88 15.59 15.79
CA ILE A 287 -3.61 14.77 14.60
C ILE A 287 -4.56 15.12 13.44
N GLU A 288 -5.80 15.48 13.75
CA GLU A 288 -6.81 15.93 12.78
C GLU A 288 -6.37 17.23 12.09
N ASP A 289 -5.92 18.22 12.86
CA ASP A 289 -5.39 19.47 12.31
C ASP A 289 -4.13 19.22 11.48
N ALA A 290 -3.28 18.26 11.88
CA ALA A 290 -2.08 17.90 11.13
C ALA A 290 -2.38 17.35 9.73
N PHE A 291 -3.50 16.65 9.54
CA PHE A 291 -3.95 16.22 8.20
C PHE A 291 -4.33 17.40 7.30
N SER A 292 -4.77 18.52 7.87
CA SER A 292 -5.06 19.76 7.14
C SER A 292 -3.83 20.68 6.96
N HIS A 293 -2.69 20.31 7.55
CA HIS A 293 -1.47 21.13 7.51
C HIS A 293 -0.88 21.20 6.09
N SER A 294 -0.28 22.36 5.75
CA SER A 294 0.25 22.65 4.41
C SER A 294 1.25 21.60 3.88
N LEU A 295 2.04 20.99 4.78
CA LEU A 295 2.96 19.91 4.41
C LEU A 295 2.21 18.64 3.97
N MET A 296 1.15 18.24 4.68
CA MET A 296 0.29 17.12 4.27
C MET A 296 -0.41 17.42 2.95
N SER A 297 -0.94 18.64 2.77
CA SER A 297 -1.54 19.05 1.49
C SER A 297 -0.54 19.02 0.33
N SER A 298 0.74 19.34 0.59
CA SER A 298 1.81 19.27 -0.42
C SER A 298 2.15 17.83 -0.80
N LEU A 299 2.17 16.91 0.17
CA LEU A 299 2.31 15.47 -0.08
C LEU A 299 1.12 14.93 -0.88
N GLU A 300 -0.10 15.33 -0.53
CA GLU A 300 -1.31 14.95 -1.24
C GLU A 300 -1.25 15.40 -2.71
N LEU A 301 -0.90 16.66 -2.97
CA LEU A 301 -0.74 17.20 -4.32
C LEU A 301 0.32 16.43 -5.12
N LEU A 302 1.45 16.07 -4.50
CA LEU A 302 2.48 15.25 -5.12
C LEU A 302 1.91 13.89 -5.56
N PHE A 303 1.08 13.24 -4.73
CA PHE A 303 0.46 11.96 -5.07
C PHE A 303 -0.63 12.09 -6.14
N ILE A 304 -1.42 13.18 -6.11
CA ILE A 304 -2.40 13.48 -7.18
C ILE A 304 -1.69 13.61 -8.53
N VAL A 305 -0.63 14.42 -8.59
CA VAL A 305 0.13 14.64 -9.83
C VAL A 305 0.80 13.35 -10.30
N SER A 306 1.42 12.61 -9.38
CA SER A 306 2.07 11.32 -9.67
C SER A 306 1.07 10.25 -10.12
N GLY A 307 -0.12 10.20 -9.50
CA GLY A 307 -1.19 9.26 -9.84
C GLY A 307 -1.77 9.54 -11.22
N ALA A 308 -2.08 10.81 -11.51
CA ALA A 308 -2.55 11.24 -12.82
C ALA A 308 -1.51 10.92 -13.93
N LEU A 309 -0.24 11.24 -13.69
CA LEU A 309 0.83 10.92 -14.63
C LEU A 309 1.01 9.40 -14.83
N SER A 310 0.90 8.62 -13.76
CA SER A 310 0.95 7.16 -13.81
C SER A 310 -0.16 6.57 -14.67
N ILE A 311 -1.39 7.10 -14.56
CA ILE A 311 -2.52 6.72 -15.39
C ILE A 311 -2.28 7.09 -16.86
N ILE A 312 -1.81 8.31 -17.13
CA ILE A 312 -1.47 8.76 -18.49
C ILE A 312 -0.44 7.82 -19.12
N ILE A 313 0.63 7.48 -18.39
CA ILE A 313 1.68 6.58 -18.86
C ILE A 313 1.13 5.18 -19.14
N LEU A 314 0.23 4.66 -18.30
CA LEU A 314 -0.43 3.37 -18.54
C LEU A 314 -1.22 3.37 -19.86
N PHE A 315 -1.95 4.45 -20.17
CA PHE A 315 -2.69 4.58 -21.42
C PHE A 315 -1.76 4.75 -22.63
N VAL A 316 -0.76 5.63 -22.52
CA VAL A 316 0.18 5.93 -23.60
C VAL A 316 1.05 4.69 -23.92
N SER A 317 1.55 4.00 -22.90
CA SER A 317 2.36 2.78 -23.10
C SER A 317 1.54 1.67 -23.77
N ARG A 318 0.26 1.50 -23.38
CA ARG A 318 -0.65 0.55 -24.03
C ARG A 318 -0.94 0.92 -25.48
N PHE A 319 -1.10 2.20 -25.80
CA PHE A 319 -1.33 2.66 -27.17
C PHE A 319 -0.14 2.38 -28.07
N TYR A 320 1.09 2.64 -27.60
CA TYR A 320 2.30 2.38 -28.38
C TYR A 320 2.68 0.89 -28.43
N SER A 321 2.36 0.10 -27.40
CA SER A 321 2.55 -1.35 -27.43
C SER A 321 1.67 -2.04 -28.47
N LYS A 322 0.49 -1.49 -28.80
CA LYS A 322 -0.37 -1.99 -29.89
C LYS A 322 0.13 -1.64 -31.30
N LYS A 323 1.09 -0.72 -31.42
CA LYS A 323 1.64 -0.27 -32.71
C LYS A 323 2.92 -0.99 -33.13
N VAL A 324 3.46 -1.84 -32.28
CA VAL A 324 4.47 -2.84 -32.67
C VAL A 324 3.66 -4.06 -33.10
N PRO A 325 3.52 -4.34 -34.42
CA PRO A 325 3.02 -5.65 -34.82
C PRO A 325 3.97 -6.69 -34.22
N ASP A 326 3.43 -7.83 -33.79
CA ASP A 326 4.23 -9.04 -33.60
C ASP A 326 4.86 -9.40 -34.97
N LEU A 327 5.97 -8.74 -35.27
CA LEU A 327 6.90 -9.06 -36.33
C LEU A 327 8.18 -9.46 -35.63
N GLU A 328 8.22 -10.71 -35.20
CA GLU A 328 9.11 -11.71 -35.77
C GLU A 328 8.77 -13.09 -35.17
N ILE A 329 8.72 -14.07 -36.07
CA ILE A 329 8.35 -15.49 -35.88
C ILE A 329 9.31 -16.19 -34.92
#